data_AF-A0A3D0U078-F1
#
_entry.id   AF-A0A3D0U078-F1
#
_cell.length_a   1.000
_cell.length_b   1.000
_cell.length_c   1.000
_cell.angle_alpha   90.00
_cell.angle_beta   90.00
_cell.angle_gamma   90.00
#
_symmetry.space_group_name_H-M   'P 1'
#
loop_
_entity.id
_entity.type
_entity.pdbx_description
1 polymer ?
#
loop_
_entity_poly.entity_id
_entity_poly.type
_entity_poly.pdbx_seq_one_letter_code
_entity_poly.pdbx_strand_id
1 'polypeptide(L)'
;MADNNYTSESIEVLSGLDPVRKRPGMYTDTTRPNHLAQEVIDNSVDEALAGHASKIEVTLYKDGSLEVTDDGRGMPVDIHPEKGVPGVEVILSTLHSGGKFSNKNYQFSGGLHGVG
;
A
#
# COMPACT_ATOMS: atom_id res chain seq x y z
N MET A 1 10.88 -41.22 -18.29
CA MET A 1 10.49 -40.23 -17.25
C MET A 1 11.25 -38.97 -17.59
N ALA A 2 10.61 -37.82 -17.69
CA ALA A 2 11.34 -36.58 -17.91
C ALA A 2 12.15 -36.29 -16.64
N ASP A 3 13.47 -36.14 -16.77
CA ASP A 3 14.34 -35.74 -15.68
C ASP A 3 13.90 -34.36 -15.19
N ASN A 4 13.17 -34.33 -14.08
CA ASN A 4 12.73 -33.10 -13.45
C ASN A 4 13.91 -32.57 -12.62
N ASN A 5 14.93 -32.06 -13.32
CA ASN A 5 16.14 -31.52 -12.72
C ASN A 5 15.80 -30.22 -11.97
N TYR A 6 15.55 -30.34 -10.68
CA TYR A 6 15.40 -29.22 -9.77
C TYR A 6 16.78 -28.64 -9.45
N THR A 7 17.08 -27.47 -10.02
CA THR A 7 18.35 -26.74 -9.83
C THR A 7 18.08 -25.34 -9.29
N SER A 8 19.13 -24.58 -8.97
CA SER A 8 18.98 -23.17 -8.57
C SER A 8 18.28 -22.30 -9.61
N GLU A 9 18.33 -22.68 -10.90
CA GLU A 9 17.61 -21.98 -11.97
C GLU A 9 16.08 -22.15 -11.88
N SER A 10 15.61 -23.15 -11.13
CA SER A 10 14.18 -23.35 -10.85
C SER A 10 13.62 -22.37 -9.80
N ILE A 11 14.47 -21.56 -9.18
CA ILE A 11 14.07 -20.61 -8.13
C ILE A 11 13.68 -19.28 -8.75
N GLU A 12 12.39 -18.95 -8.68
CA GLU A 12 11.84 -17.67 -9.13
C GLU A 12 11.89 -16.63 -8.00
N VAL A 13 12.44 -15.46 -8.30
CA VAL A 13 12.43 -14.30 -7.40
C VAL A 13 11.44 -13.29 -7.94
N LEU A 14 10.37 -13.04 -7.19
CA LEU A 14 9.37 -12.03 -7.54
C LEU A 14 9.79 -10.67 -6.95
N SER A 15 9.74 -9.62 -7.77
CA SER A 15 10.19 -8.27 -7.39
C SER A 15 9.09 -7.23 -7.54
N GLY A 16 9.25 -6.07 -6.89
CA GLY A 16 8.26 -5.00 -6.92
C GLY A 16 6.89 -5.48 -6.44
N LEU A 17 5.88 -5.34 -7.30
CA LEU A 17 4.50 -5.73 -7.00
C LEU A 17 4.09 -7.10 -7.56
N ASP A 18 5.02 -7.83 -8.20
CA ASP A 18 4.75 -9.15 -8.76
C ASP A 18 4.29 -10.19 -7.71
N PRO A 19 4.82 -10.21 -6.47
CA PRO A 19 4.32 -11.10 -5.42
C PRO A 19 2.82 -10.90 -5.14
N VAL A 20 2.36 -9.66 -5.09
CA VAL A 20 0.94 -9.32 -4.83
C VAL A 20 0.07 -9.81 -5.98
N ARG A 21 0.47 -9.54 -7.23
CA ARG A 21 -0.27 -9.99 -8.42
C ARG A 21 -0.32 -11.52 -8.53
N LYS A 22 0.78 -12.19 -8.18
CA LYS A 22 0.91 -13.65 -8.26
C LYS A 22 0.16 -14.36 -7.13
N ARG A 23 0.05 -13.74 -5.95
CA ARG A 23 -0.52 -14.30 -4.72
C ARG A 23 -1.41 -13.28 -3.97
N PRO A 24 -2.51 -12.80 -4.57
CA PRO A 24 -3.30 -11.71 -4.00
C PRO A 24 -3.95 -12.07 -2.66
N GLY A 25 -4.30 -13.34 -2.43
CA GLY A 25 -4.90 -13.80 -1.17
C GLY A 25 -4.00 -13.69 0.06
N MET A 26 -2.70 -13.40 -0.10
CA MET A 26 -1.81 -13.07 1.02
C MET A 26 -1.90 -11.60 1.46
N TYR A 27 -2.47 -10.73 0.62
CA TYR A 27 -2.43 -9.27 0.78
C TYR A 27 -3.82 -8.64 0.88
N THR A 28 -4.88 -9.30 0.40
CA THR A 28 -6.23 -8.72 0.39
C THR A 28 -7.32 -9.79 0.42
N ASP A 29 -8.55 -9.38 0.78
CA ASP A 29 -9.75 -10.19 0.58
C ASP A 29 -10.03 -10.31 -0.93
N THR A 30 -9.97 -11.53 -1.45
CA THR A 30 -10.16 -11.80 -2.89
C THR A 30 -11.61 -12.07 -3.25
N THR A 31 -12.53 -12.06 -2.28
CA THR A 31 -13.97 -12.27 -2.54
C THR A 31 -14.67 -11.02 -3.07
N ARG A 32 -14.15 -9.82 -2.75
CA ARG A 32 -14.67 -8.51 -3.16
C ARG A 32 -13.64 -7.40 -2.87
N PRO A 33 -13.68 -6.25 -3.56
CA PRO A 33 -12.64 -5.22 -3.44
C PRO A 33 -12.71 -4.36 -2.17
N ASN A 34 -13.64 -4.63 -1.25
CA ASN A 34 -13.85 -3.80 -0.07
C ASN A 34 -12.59 -3.67 0.82
N HIS A 35 -11.74 -4.70 0.89
CA HIS A 35 -10.49 -4.61 1.63
C HIS A 35 -9.51 -3.62 0.98
N LEU A 36 -9.48 -3.52 -0.36
CA LEU A 36 -8.67 -2.50 -1.04
C LEU A 36 -9.16 -1.09 -0.72
N ALA A 37 -10.48 -0.89 -0.61
CA ALA A 37 -11.04 0.39 -0.19
C ALA A 37 -10.71 0.70 1.27
N GLN A 38 -10.73 -0.31 2.15
CA GLN A 38 -10.36 -0.17 3.56
C GLN A 38 -8.92 0.31 3.73
N GLU A 39 -7.95 -0.24 2.98
CA GLU A 39 -6.55 0.19 3.09
C GLU A 39 -6.37 1.70 2.81
N VAL A 40 -7.07 2.24 1.81
CA VAL A 40 -6.99 3.68 1.50
C VAL A 40 -7.72 4.51 2.56
N ILE A 41 -8.89 4.07 3.02
CA ILE A 41 -9.66 4.76 4.07
C ILE A 41 -8.88 4.79 5.38
N ASP A 42 -8.26 3.67 5.78
CA ASP A 42 -7.48 3.56 7.01
C ASP A 42 -6.26 4.49 6.98
N ASN A 43 -5.63 4.65 5.81
CA ASN A 43 -4.57 5.63 5.63
C ASN A 43 -5.04 7.07 5.86
N SER A 44 -6.23 7.44 5.36
CA SER A 44 -6.85 8.75 5.64
C SER A 44 -7.27 8.90 7.12
N VAL A 45 -7.75 7.83 7.75
CA VAL A 45 -8.10 7.83 9.19
C VAL A 45 -6.85 8.03 10.06
N ASP A 46 -5.70 7.48 9.67
CA ASP A 46 -4.45 7.69 10.38
C ASP A 46 -4.02 9.18 10.39
N GLU A 47 -4.30 9.93 9.32
CA GLU A 47 -4.12 11.40 9.32
C GLU A 47 -5.08 12.09 10.29
N ALA A 48 -6.32 11.61 10.41
CA ALA A 48 -7.28 12.14 11.38
C ALA A 48 -6.87 11.83 12.83
N LEU A 49 -6.37 10.62 13.11
CA LEU A 49 -5.84 10.23 14.41
C LEU A 49 -4.60 11.05 14.82
N ALA A 50 -3.78 11.44 13.84
CA ALA A 50 -2.67 12.35 14.05
C ALA A 50 -3.10 13.83 14.21
N GLY A 51 -4.40 14.14 14.04
CA GLY A 51 -4.96 15.47 14.15
C GLY A 51 -4.74 16.36 12.92
N HIS A 52 -4.46 15.76 11.77
CA HIS A 52 -4.19 16.48 10.52
C HIS A 52 -5.37 16.51 9.56
N ALA A 53 -6.19 15.46 9.53
CA ALA A 53 -7.42 15.42 8.73
C ALA A 53 -8.66 15.63 9.62
N SER A 54 -9.66 16.30 9.07
CA SER A 54 -10.97 16.54 9.68
C SER A 54 -12.13 15.99 8.86
N LYS A 55 -11.88 15.68 7.58
CA LYS A 55 -12.88 15.21 6.63
C LYS A 55 -12.31 14.10 5.76
N ILE A 56 -13.07 13.03 5.61
CA ILE A 56 -12.80 11.94 4.67
C ILE A 56 -14.07 11.74 3.83
N GLU A 57 -13.93 11.80 2.52
CA GLU A 57 -15.00 11.58 1.56
C GLU A 57 -14.73 10.30 0.77
N VAL A 58 -15.75 9.44 0.66
CA VAL A 58 -15.68 8.20 -0.09
C VAL A 58 -16.75 8.21 -1.17
N THR A 59 -16.33 8.08 -2.43
CA THR A 59 -17.21 8.08 -3.59
C THR A 59 -17.14 6.72 -4.28
N LEU A 60 -18.28 6.02 -4.37
CA LEU A 60 -18.43 4.85 -5.25
C LEU A 60 -19.05 5.30 -6.58
N TYR A 61 -18.29 5.16 -7.66
CA TYR A 61 -18.72 5.55 -9.00
C TYR A 61 -19.59 4.46 -9.65
N LYS A 62 -20.35 4.87 -10.66
CA LYS A 62 -21.28 3.98 -11.39
C LYS A 62 -20.56 2.87 -12.16
N ASP A 63 -19.29 3.04 -12.49
CA ASP A 63 -18.46 2.05 -13.16
C ASP A 63 -17.84 1.03 -12.19
N GLY A 64 -18.10 1.17 -10.89
CA GLY A 64 -17.56 0.32 -9.83
C GLY A 64 -16.19 0.75 -9.30
N SER A 65 -15.62 1.85 -9.79
CA SER A 65 -14.43 2.45 -9.19
C SER A 65 -14.77 3.19 -7.89
N LEU A 66 -13.76 3.38 -7.03
CA LEU A 66 -13.90 4.04 -5.75
C LEU A 66 -12.81 5.10 -5.59
N GLU A 67 -13.18 6.24 -5.03
CA GLU A 67 -12.27 7.32 -4.65
C GLU A 67 -12.41 7.61 -3.16
N VAL A 68 -11.26 7.88 -2.54
CA VAL A 68 -11.15 8.39 -1.17
C VAL A 68 -10.42 9.72 -1.25
N THR A 69 -10.98 10.75 -0.63
CA THR A 69 -10.34 12.07 -0.51
C THR A 69 -10.31 12.46 0.95
N ASP A 70 -9.17 12.94 1.42
CA ASP A 70 -9.01 13.52 2.76
C ASP A 70 -8.35 14.91 2.68
N ASP A 71 -8.46 15.65 3.79
CA ASP A 71 -7.85 16.96 3.98
C ASP A 71 -6.60 16.89 4.89
N GLY A 72 -5.92 15.74 4.93
CA GLY A 72 -4.68 15.56 5.69
C GLY A 72 -3.48 16.28 5.08
N ARG A 73 -2.28 15.91 5.54
CA ARG A 73 -1.02 16.53 5.08
C ARG A 73 -0.71 16.25 3.59
N GLY A 74 -1.29 15.19 3.04
CA GLY A 74 -0.98 14.66 1.73
C GLY A 74 0.26 13.76 1.73
N MET A 75 0.36 12.90 0.71
CA MET A 75 1.54 12.05 0.51
C MET A 75 2.77 12.89 0.11
N PRO A 76 3.99 12.57 0.59
CA PRO A 76 5.21 13.24 0.14
C PRO A 76 5.42 13.10 -1.36
N VAL A 77 5.66 14.23 -2.05
CA VAL A 77 5.89 14.27 -3.51
C VAL A 77 7.30 14.74 -3.87
N ASP A 78 8.10 15.12 -2.88
CA ASP A 78 9.52 15.39 -3.04
C ASP A 78 10.32 14.11 -3.33
N ILE A 79 11.55 14.28 -3.81
CA ILE A 79 12.41 13.17 -4.22
C ILE A 79 12.95 12.44 -3.00
N HIS A 80 12.67 11.13 -2.91
CA HIS A 80 13.17 10.29 -1.83
C HIS A 80 14.71 10.16 -1.91
N PRO A 81 15.45 10.48 -0.83
CA PRO A 81 16.91 10.65 -0.88
C PRO A 81 17.68 9.39 -1.32
N GLU A 82 17.19 8.20 -0.96
CA GLU A 82 17.85 6.93 -1.32
C GLU A 82 17.32 6.30 -2.62
N LYS A 83 16.10 6.65 -3.05
CA LYS A 83 15.43 5.99 -4.19
C LYS A 83 15.50 6.82 -5.46
N GLY A 84 15.71 8.14 -5.35
CA GLY A 84 15.83 9.04 -6.50
C GLY A 84 14.54 9.26 -7.28
N VAL A 85 13.39 8.85 -6.72
CA VAL A 85 12.03 9.02 -7.28
C VAL A 85 11.12 9.72 -6.26
N PRO A 86 9.98 10.30 -6.66
CA PRO A 86 9.03 10.92 -5.73
C PRO A 86 8.59 9.98 -4.60
N GLY A 87 8.40 10.51 -3.39
CA GLY A 87 7.95 9.72 -2.23
C GLY A 87 6.67 8.92 -2.50
N VAL A 88 5.71 9.52 -3.20
CA VAL A 88 4.47 8.85 -3.64
C VAL A 88 4.71 7.65 -4.55
N GLU A 89 5.74 7.68 -5.40
CA GLU A 89 6.12 6.54 -6.23
C GLU A 89 6.66 5.41 -5.37
N VAL A 90 7.54 5.73 -4.40
CA VAL A 90 8.08 4.73 -3.46
C VAL A 90 6.94 4.02 -2.73
N ILE A 91 5.99 4.78 -2.17
CA ILE A 91 4.84 4.27 -1.42
C ILE A 91 3.99 3.33 -2.29
N LEU A 92 3.68 3.71 -3.53
CA LEU A 92 2.78 2.94 -4.40
C LEU A 92 3.45 1.74 -5.10
N SER A 93 4.79 1.76 -5.26
CA SER A 93 5.49 0.74 -6.07
C SER A 93 6.36 -0.22 -5.26
N THR A 94 6.56 0.02 -3.96
CA THR A 94 7.51 -0.72 -3.13
C THR A 94 6.83 -1.29 -1.89
N LEU A 95 6.78 -2.61 -1.79
CA LEU A 95 6.33 -3.29 -0.58
C LEU A 95 7.25 -2.98 0.60
N HIS A 96 6.65 -2.90 1.78
CA HIS A 96 7.32 -2.54 3.04
C HIS A 96 7.98 -1.16 2.99
N SER A 97 7.27 -0.19 2.41
CA SER A 97 7.66 1.21 2.41
C SER A 97 6.56 2.07 3.05
N GLY A 98 6.95 3.03 3.90
CA GLY A 98 5.98 3.88 4.58
C GLY A 98 6.54 4.64 5.78
N GLY A 99 5.79 5.65 6.23
CA GLY A 99 6.16 6.50 7.36
C GLY A 99 5.79 5.95 8.74
N LYS A 100 5.18 4.76 8.80
CA LYS A 100 4.53 4.19 10.00
C LYS A 100 5.36 3.12 10.73
N PHE A 101 6.64 2.95 10.39
CA PHE A 101 7.55 2.01 11.07
C PHE A 101 8.11 2.54 12.40
N SER A 102 7.78 3.78 12.77
CA SER A 102 8.13 4.39 14.05
C SER A 102 7.10 5.44 14.44
N ASN A 103 7.06 5.81 15.72
CA ASN A 103 6.08 6.78 16.23
C ASN A 103 6.39 8.25 15.86
N LYS A 104 7.37 8.49 14.98
CA LYS A 104 7.81 9.86 14.62
C LYS A 104 6.75 10.61 13.81
N ASN A 105 6.04 9.91 12.93
CA ASN A 105 5.11 10.52 11.98
C ASN A 105 3.64 10.33 12.38
N TYR A 106 3.36 9.22 13.09
CA TYR A 106 2.06 8.84 13.62
C TYR A 106 2.26 8.24 15.02
N GLN A 107 1.69 8.86 16.05
CA GLN A 107 1.83 8.35 17.42
C GLN A 107 1.01 7.07 17.63
N PHE A 108 -0.15 6.99 16.95
CA PHE A 108 -1.02 5.83 16.86
C PHE A 108 -1.50 5.72 15.42
N SER A 109 -1.44 4.53 14.83
CA SER A 109 -1.94 4.23 13.49
C SER A 109 -2.44 2.79 13.39
N GLY A 110 -3.45 2.56 12.54
CA GLY A 110 -3.89 1.22 12.16
C GLY A 110 -2.92 0.56 11.18
N GLY A 111 -2.41 1.34 10.21
CA GLY A 111 -1.43 0.87 9.24
C GLY A 111 -0.02 0.75 9.83
N LEU A 112 0.62 -0.40 9.67
CA LEU A 112 1.97 -0.67 10.22
C LEU A 112 2.91 -1.43 9.26
N HIS A 113 2.36 -2.05 8.21
CA HIS A 113 3.11 -2.99 7.37
C HIS A 113 3.84 -2.33 6.18
N GLY A 114 3.37 -1.15 5.74
CA GLY A 114 3.87 -0.47 4.54
C GLY A 114 3.58 -1.25 3.25
N VAL A 115 2.42 -1.90 3.15
CA VAL A 115 2.02 -2.72 1.99
C VAL A 115 0.61 -2.44 1.47
N GLY A 116 -0.24 -1.81 2.29
CA GLY A 116 -1.60 -1.41 1.95
C GLY A 116 -1.64 -0.02 1.33
#